data_AF-A0A091QZD8-F1
#
_entry.id   AF-A0A091QZD8-F1
#
_cell.length_a   1.000
_cell.length_b   1.000
_cell.length_c   1.000
_cell.angle_alpha   90.00
_cell.angle_beta   90.00
_cell.angle_gamma   90.00
#
_symmetry.space_group_name_H-M   'P 1'
#
loop_
_entity.id
_entity.type
_entity.pdbx_description
1 polymer ?
#
loop_
_entity_poly.entity_id
_entity_poly.type
_entity_poly.pdbx_seq_one_letter_code
_entity_poly.pdbx_strand_id
1 'polypeptide(L)'
;QVSLAGYCHAFRYCPGGKHVAQREGSRTPHEGTVEFLSVDSHKGAGPSRRSDLESLGYCLLKWLCGFLPWSDELDKVETVVQKKEKYKRDVRCLLQLCFRQRSIPEALQSYLQQVTALGYEERPDYEALRQLFRRPLEKVKASPYDPVDIHVVP
;
A
#
# COMPACT_ATOMS: atom_id res chain seq x y z
N GLN A 1 8.62 -16.16 13.01
CA GLN A 1 7.75 -16.49 11.86
C GLN A 1 6.74 -15.35 11.71
N VAL A 2 6.53 -14.84 10.50
CA VAL A 2 5.54 -13.79 10.21
C VAL A 2 4.40 -14.43 9.41
N SER A 3 3.15 -14.16 9.82
CA SER A 3 1.95 -14.67 9.17
C SER A 3 0.98 -13.52 8.88
N LEU A 4 0.36 -13.54 7.70
CA LEU A 4 -0.79 -12.67 7.40
C LEU A 4 -2.07 -13.38 7.87
N ALA A 5 -2.92 -12.65 8.61
CA ALA A 5 -4.18 -13.16 9.15
C ALA A 5 -5.29 -12.09 8.97
N GLY A 6 -6.51 -12.37 9.45
CA GLY A 6 -7.61 -11.41 9.39
C GLY A 6 -8.27 -11.29 8.02
N TYR A 7 -8.57 -12.42 7.37
CA TYR A 7 -9.15 -12.48 6.03
C TYR A 7 -10.63 -12.08 5.91
N CYS A 8 -11.19 -11.33 6.88
CA CYS A 8 -12.60 -10.92 6.87
C CYS A 8 -12.97 -9.98 5.70
N HIS A 9 -12.00 -9.20 5.21
CA HIS A 9 -12.15 -8.34 4.03
C HIS A 9 -11.62 -8.99 2.73
N ALA A 10 -11.24 -10.27 2.77
CA ALA A 10 -10.77 -10.97 1.58
C ALA A 10 -11.86 -10.98 0.49
N PHE A 11 -11.44 -10.73 -0.74
CA PHE A 11 -12.36 -10.59 -1.87
C PHE A 11 -11.88 -11.43 -3.05
N ARG A 12 -12.80 -12.20 -3.64
CA ARG A 12 -12.52 -13.00 -4.82
C ARG A 12 -12.55 -12.11 -6.07
N TYR A 13 -11.45 -11.44 -6.37
CA TYR A 13 -11.35 -10.49 -7.49
C TYR A 13 -11.38 -11.13 -8.89
N CYS A 14 -11.20 -12.46 -8.99
CA CYS A 14 -11.12 -13.18 -10.27
C CYS A 14 -11.95 -14.48 -10.26
N PRO A 15 -13.27 -14.42 -10.07
CA PRO A 15 -14.11 -15.61 -10.08
C PRO A 15 -14.08 -16.29 -11.47
N GLY A 16 -13.81 -17.60 -11.48
CA GLY A 16 -13.71 -18.37 -12.73
C GLY A 16 -12.60 -17.92 -13.68
N GLY A 17 -11.57 -17.22 -13.17
CA GLY A 17 -10.48 -16.70 -14.00
C GLY A 17 -10.81 -15.40 -14.75
N LYS A 18 -12.00 -14.83 -14.54
CA LYS A 18 -12.40 -13.54 -15.10
C LYS A 18 -12.25 -12.44 -14.05
N HIS A 19 -11.40 -11.46 -14.34
CA HIS A 19 -11.21 -10.31 -13.45
C HIS A 19 -12.53 -9.52 -13.33
N VAL A 20 -12.84 -9.03 -12.13
CA VAL A 20 -13.96 -8.11 -11.93
C VAL A 20 -13.69 -6.78 -12.64
N ALA A 21 -14.73 -6.14 -13.19
CA ALA A 21 -14.59 -4.81 -13.77
C ALA A 21 -14.51 -3.74 -12.68
N GLN A 22 -13.79 -2.64 -12.94
CA GLN A 22 -13.78 -1.49 -12.03
C GLN A 22 -15.16 -0.82 -12.01
N ARG A 23 -15.84 -0.88 -10.87
CA ARG A 23 -17.16 -0.24 -10.67
C ARG A 23 -17.22 0.43 -9.31
N GLU A 24 -17.07 1.74 -9.28
CA GLU A 24 -17.26 2.54 -8.07
C GLU A 24 -18.71 2.37 -7.56
N GLY A 25 -18.90 2.33 -6.24
CA GLY A 25 -20.20 2.09 -5.60
C GLY A 25 -20.78 0.68 -5.76
N SER A 26 -20.05 -0.27 -6.35
CA SER A 26 -20.50 -1.66 -6.45
C SER A 26 -20.45 -2.43 -5.12
N ARG A 27 -19.74 -1.88 -4.13
CA ARG A 27 -19.61 -2.38 -2.77
C ARG A 27 -19.76 -1.23 -1.77
N THR A 28 -19.93 -1.58 -0.51
CA THR A 28 -19.84 -0.62 0.60
C THR A 28 -18.48 0.10 0.54
N PRO A 29 -18.46 1.44 0.49
CA PRO A 29 -17.22 2.19 0.49
C PRO A 29 -16.53 2.11 1.85
N HIS A 30 -15.22 2.34 1.87
CA HIS A 30 -14.42 2.47 3.09
C HIS A 30 -14.35 1.20 3.95
N GLU A 31 -14.58 0.02 3.37
CA GLU A 31 -14.49 -1.26 4.08
C GLU A 31 -13.04 -1.66 4.40
N GLY A 32 -12.61 -1.34 5.63
CA GLY A 32 -11.29 -1.71 6.17
C GLY A 32 -10.70 -0.57 6.99
N THR A 33 -9.40 -0.64 7.29
CA THR A 33 -8.73 0.43 8.04
C THR A 33 -8.52 1.65 7.14
N VAL A 34 -9.29 2.72 7.38
CA VAL A 34 -9.28 3.99 6.63
C VAL A 34 -7.86 4.50 6.32
N GLU A 35 -6.94 4.37 7.27
CA GLU A 35 -5.55 4.83 7.10
C GLU A 35 -4.82 4.10 5.95
N PHE A 36 -5.01 2.78 5.80
CA PHE A 36 -4.24 1.92 4.88
C PHE A 36 -5.02 1.46 3.66
N LEU A 37 -6.33 1.63 3.66
CA LEU A 37 -7.21 1.20 2.57
C LEU A 37 -6.84 1.83 1.21
N SER A 38 -6.94 1.09 0.11
CA SER A 38 -6.71 1.64 -1.24
C SER A 38 -7.78 2.65 -1.67
N VAL A 39 -7.45 3.53 -2.63
CA VAL A 39 -8.42 4.45 -3.25
C VAL A 39 -9.61 3.70 -3.86
N ASP A 40 -9.40 2.56 -4.50
CA ASP A 40 -10.49 1.78 -5.12
C ASP A 40 -11.52 1.34 -4.07
N SER A 41 -11.03 0.83 -2.93
CA SER A 41 -11.88 0.41 -1.82
C SER A 41 -12.58 1.60 -1.15
N HIS A 42 -11.95 2.78 -1.09
CA HIS A 42 -12.62 3.98 -0.60
C HIS A 42 -13.82 4.34 -1.48
N LYS A 43 -13.73 4.13 -2.79
CA LYS A 43 -14.80 4.42 -3.73
C LYS A 43 -15.84 3.29 -3.86
N GLY A 44 -15.78 2.27 -3.02
CA GLY A 44 -16.67 1.13 -3.09
C GLY A 44 -16.49 0.29 -4.36
N ALA A 45 -15.32 0.37 -5.02
CA ALA A 45 -14.96 -0.61 -6.03
C ALA A 45 -14.46 -1.89 -5.37
N GLY A 46 -14.68 -3.04 -6.01
CA GLY A 46 -14.05 -4.29 -5.56
C GLY A 46 -12.53 -4.12 -5.45
N PRO A 47 -11.89 -4.52 -4.35
CA PRO A 47 -10.43 -4.47 -4.27
C PRO A 47 -9.83 -5.42 -5.32
N SER A 48 -8.78 -4.96 -5.98
CA SER A 48 -8.03 -5.74 -6.98
C SER A 48 -6.60 -5.99 -6.48
N ARG A 49 -5.76 -6.60 -7.31
CA ARG A 49 -4.34 -6.84 -6.98
C ARG A 49 -3.59 -5.56 -6.62
N ARG A 50 -3.88 -4.43 -7.29
CA ARG A 50 -3.21 -3.15 -6.98
C ARG A 50 -3.66 -2.58 -5.64
N SER A 51 -4.87 -2.92 -5.17
CA SER A 51 -5.40 -2.45 -3.88
C SER A 51 -4.53 -2.94 -2.72
N ASP A 52 -4.20 -4.24 -2.71
CA ASP A 52 -3.33 -4.82 -1.67
C ASP A 52 -1.91 -4.24 -1.71
N LEU A 53 -1.35 -4.03 -2.91
CA LEU A 53 -0.02 -3.45 -3.07
C LEU A 53 0.02 -1.97 -2.65
N GLU A 54 -1.04 -1.21 -2.92
CA GLU A 54 -1.20 0.18 -2.50
C GLU A 54 -1.25 0.26 -0.97
N SER A 55 -2.06 -0.60 -0.34
CA SER A 55 -2.14 -0.73 1.12
C SER A 55 -0.79 -1.12 1.73
N LEU A 56 -0.06 -2.07 1.14
CA LEU A 56 1.30 -2.40 1.58
C LEU A 56 2.25 -1.19 1.47
N GLY A 57 2.14 -0.39 0.41
CA GLY A 57 2.91 0.84 0.26
C GLY A 57 2.65 1.84 1.38
N TYR A 58 1.39 2.02 1.79
CA TYR A 58 1.02 2.86 2.93
C TYR A 58 1.52 2.30 4.26
N CYS A 59 1.46 0.98 4.47
CA CYS A 59 2.05 0.32 5.65
C CYS A 59 3.57 0.55 5.73
N LEU A 60 4.30 0.29 4.64
CA LEU A 60 5.76 0.50 4.57
C LEU A 60 6.12 1.95 4.88
N LEU A 61 5.38 2.90 4.31
CA LEU A 61 5.58 4.32 4.57
C LEU A 61 5.35 4.62 6.06
N LYS A 62 4.20 4.22 6.61
CA LYS A 62 3.86 4.41 8.03
C LYS A 62 4.91 3.83 8.96
N TRP A 63 5.40 2.61 8.71
CA TRP A 63 6.43 1.98 9.54
C TRP A 63 7.77 2.71 9.47
N LEU A 64 8.17 3.21 8.29
CA LEU A 64 9.45 3.90 8.11
C LEU A 64 9.45 5.34 8.60
N CYS A 65 8.35 6.07 8.45
CA CYS A 65 8.31 7.50 8.79
C CYS A 65 7.45 7.85 10.00
N GLY A 66 6.63 6.91 10.51
CA GLY A 66 5.76 7.07 11.68
C GLY A 66 4.39 7.70 11.39
N PHE A 67 4.20 8.28 10.20
CA PHE A 67 2.97 9.01 9.86
C PHE A 67 2.63 8.98 8.37
N LEU A 68 1.34 9.10 8.05
CA LEU A 68 0.86 9.39 6.69
C LEU A 68 0.25 10.79 6.68
N PRO A 69 0.22 11.50 5.54
CA PRO A 69 -0.30 12.87 5.48
C PRO A 69 -1.78 13.03 5.87
N TRP A 70 -2.51 11.92 6.06
CA TRP A 70 -3.91 11.85 6.44
C TRP A 70 -4.13 11.14 7.81
N SER A 71 -3.08 10.83 8.56
CA SER A 71 -3.18 10.09 9.83
C SER A 71 -4.02 10.81 10.90
N ASP A 72 -4.08 12.15 10.88
CA ASP A 72 -4.80 12.96 11.88
C ASP A 72 -6.23 13.34 11.45
N GLU A 73 -6.70 12.82 10.30
CA GLU A 73 -7.99 13.16 9.70
C GLU A 73 -8.80 11.91 9.33
N LEU A 74 -8.61 10.81 10.06
CA LEU A 74 -9.28 9.54 9.77
C LEU A 74 -10.81 9.60 9.97
N ASP A 75 -11.29 10.58 10.73
CA ASP A 75 -12.70 10.93 10.90
C ASP A 75 -13.28 11.66 9.68
N LYS A 76 -12.43 12.28 8.84
CA LYS A 76 -12.80 13.03 7.63
C LYS A 76 -12.46 12.22 6.39
N VAL A 77 -13.22 11.15 6.16
CA VAL A 77 -12.90 10.14 5.14
C VAL A 77 -12.75 10.75 3.75
N GLU A 78 -13.58 11.70 3.35
CA GLU A 78 -13.50 12.39 2.06
C GLU A 78 -12.15 13.11 1.89
N THR A 79 -11.64 13.76 2.95
CA THR A 79 -10.32 14.39 2.96
C THR A 79 -9.21 13.36 2.79
N VAL A 80 -9.32 12.20 3.46
CA VAL A 80 -8.39 11.08 3.31
C VAL A 80 -8.35 10.61 1.85
N VAL A 81 -9.51 10.43 1.21
CA VAL A 81 -9.61 10.01 -0.20
C VAL A 81 -8.93 11.03 -1.11
N GLN A 82 -9.25 12.33 -0.96
CA GLN A 82 -8.65 13.40 -1.76
C GLN A 82 -7.13 13.43 -1.64
N LYS A 83 -6.60 13.27 -0.42
CA LYS A 83 -5.15 13.19 -0.18
C LYS A 83 -4.54 11.96 -0.86
N LYS A 84 -5.15 10.78 -0.71
CA LYS A 84 -4.66 9.55 -1.36
C LYS A 84 -4.66 9.68 -2.88
N GLU A 85 -5.71 10.24 -3.48
CA GLU A 85 -5.74 10.50 -4.93
C GLU A 85 -4.65 11.49 -5.39
N LYS A 86 -4.46 12.59 -4.65
CA LYS A 86 -3.39 13.55 -4.92
C LYS A 86 -2.02 12.88 -4.89
N TYR A 87 -1.73 12.13 -3.84
CA TYR A 87 -0.42 11.52 -3.62
C TYR A 87 -0.18 10.27 -4.46
N LYS A 88 -1.24 9.62 -4.96
CA LYS A 88 -1.14 8.59 -5.99
C LYS A 88 -0.63 9.17 -7.32
N ARG A 89 -1.02 10.41 -7.65
CA ARG A 89 -0.54 11.14 -8.85
C ARG A 89 0.84 11.74 -8.66
N ASP A 90 1.22 12.07 -7.42
CA ASP A 90 2.52 12.66 -7.09
C ASP A 90 3.17 11.96 -5.88
N VAL A 91 3.78 10.80 -6.17
CA VAL A 91 4.51 9.99 -5.18
C VAL A 91 5.72 10.76 -4.62
N ARG A 92 6.34 11.65 -5.39
CA ARG A 92 7.48 12.43 -4.91
C ARG A 92 7.05 13.40 -3.82
N CYS A 93 5.95 14.11 -4.02
CA CYS A 93 5.38 15.00 -3.01
C CYS A 93 4.99 14.23 -1.73
N LEU A 94 4.38 13.05 -1.87
CA LEU A 94 4.07 12.17 -0.73
C LEU A 94 5.32 11.86 0.10
N LEU A 95 6.38 11.40 -0.55
CA LEU A 95 7.62 11.00 0.11
C LEU A 95 8.35 12.18 0.74
N GLN A 96 8.38 13.34 0.07
CA GLN A 96 8.94 14.56 0.62
C GLN A 96 8.23 14.98 1.91
N LEU A 97 6.91 14.88 1.97
CA LEU A 97 6.16 15.17 3.19
C LEU A 97 6.50 14.20 4.30
N CYS A 98 6.48 12.89 4.02
CA CYS A 98 6.71 11.83 5.00
C CYS A 98 8.15 11.80 5.56
N PHE A 99 9.16 11.99 4.70
CA PHE A 99 10.56 11.95 5.11
C PHE A 99 11.10 13.31 5.53
N ARG A 100 10.46 14.42 5.13
CA ARG A 100 10.90 15.80 5.39
C ARG A 100 12.35 15.99 4.93
N GLN A 101 13.29 16.13 5.87
CA GLN A 101 14.72 16.31 5.62
C GLN A 101 15.50 14.97 5.65
N ARG A 102 14.83 13.85 5.96
CA ARG A 102 15.45 12.52 5.97
C ARG A 102 15.63 12.00 4.54
N SER A 103 16.59 11.11 4.35
CA SER A 103 16.78 10.42 3.07
C SER A 103 15.56 9.55 2.75
N ILE A 104 15.05 9.68 1.53
CA ILE A 104 13.98 8.82 1.00
C ILE A 104 14.62 7.53 0.47
N PRO A 105 14.20 6.34 0.94
CA PRO A 105 14.69 5.08 0.39
C PRO A 105 14.28 4.92 -1.07
N GLU A 106 15.26 4.76 -1.97
CA GLU A 106 15.03 4.60 -3.41
C GLU A 106 14.08 3.42 -3.71
N ALA A 107 14.26 2.28 -3.03
CA ALA A 107 13.41 1.11 -3.18
C ALA A 107 11.93 1.41 -2.86
N LEU A 108 11.66 2.20 -1.82
CA LEU A 108 10.30 2.60 -1.46
C LEU A 108 9.71 3.55 -2.50
N GLN A 109 10.51 4.49 -3.00
CA GLN A 109 10.08 5.40 -4.05
C GLN A 109 9.71 4.64 -5.32
N SER A 110 10.59 3.76 -5.79
CA SER A 110 10.34 2.93 -6.98
C SER A 110 9.14 2.01 -6.79
N TYR A 111 8.97 1.42 -5.60
CA TYR A 111 7.83 0.57 -5.29
C TYR A 111 6.51 1.35 -5.41
N LEU A 112 6.41 2.50 -4.76
CA LEU A 112 5.21 3.33 -4.81
C LEU A 112 4.92 3.80 -6.25
N GLN A 113 5.94 4.25 -6.99
CA GLN A 113 5.77 4.68 -8.37
C GLN A 113 5.25 3.57 -9.29
N GLN A 114 5.75 2.33 -9.13
CA GLN A 114 5.26 1.19 -9.91
C GLN A 114 3.83 0.81 -9.52
N VAL A 115 3.54 0.75 -8.21
CA VAL A 115 2.21 0.35 -7.71
C VAL A 115 1.13 1.37 -8.05
N THR A 116 1.42 2.67 -7.95
CA THR A 116 0.43 3.72 -8.25
C THR A 116 0.12 3.82 -9.75
N ALA A 117 1.00 3.31 -10.61
CA ALA A 117 0.82 3.27 -12.06
C ALA A 117 0.02 2.05 -12.56
N LEU A 118 -0.21 1.03 -11.72
CA LEU A 118 -0.92 -0.19 -12.12
C LEU A 118 -2.37 0.08 -12.57
N GLY A 119 -2.73 -0.49 -13.71
CA GLY A 119 -4.13 -0.63 -14.13
C GLY A 119 -4.94 -1.49 -13.16
N TYR A 120 -6.25 -1.25 -13.09
CA TYR A 120 -7.13 -1.96 -12.15
C TYR A 120 -7.13 -3.48 -12.37
N GLU A 121 -7.14 -3.91 -13.64
CA GLU A 121 -7.11 -5.33 -14.01
C GLU A 121 -5.69 -5.83 -14.33
N GLU A 122 -4.66 -5.01 -14.12
CA GLU A 122 -3.29 -5.36 -14.46
C GLU A 122 -2.75 -6.45 -13.53
N ARG A 123 -1.92 -7.35 -14.08
CA ARG A 123 -1.15 -8.31 -13.28
C ARG A 123 0.18 -7.64 -12.91
N PRO A 124 0.44 -7.35 -11.62
CA PRO A 124 1.72 -6.77 -11.21
C PRO A 124 2.88 -7.70 -11.51
N ASP A 125 4.03 -7.14 -11.89
CA ASP A 125 5.30 -7.87 -11.89
C ASP A 125 5.84 -7.96 -10.45
N TYR A 126 5.35 -8.96 -9.73
CA TYR A 126 5.74 -9.20 -8.34
C TYR A 126 7.24 -9.47 -8.18
N GLU A 127 7.91 -10.01 -9.20
CA GLU A 127 9.35 -10.25 -9.12
C GLU A 127 10.11 -8.94 -9.21
N ALA A 128 9.77 -8.08 -10.17
CA ALA A 128 10.34 -6.74 -10.25
C ALA A 128 10.14 -5.96 -8.94
N LEU A 129 8.95 -6.00 -8.34
CA LEU A 129 8.67 -5.34 -7.05
C LEU A 129 9.53 -5.89 -5.90
N ARG A 130 9.75 -7.22 -5.84
CA ARG A 130 10.64 -7.83 -4.84
C ARG A 130 12.10 -7.41 -5.03
N GLN A 131 12.56 -7.36 -6.28
CA GLN A 131 13.95 -7.02 -6.62
C GLN A 131 14.34 -5.60 -6.18
N LEU A 132 13.38 -4.67 -6.07
CA LEU A 132 13.62 -3.32 -5.53
C LEU A 132 14.23 -3.35 -4.12
N PHE A 133 13.81 -4.30 -3.28
CA PHE A 133 14.26 -4.40 -1.89
C PHE A 133 15.50 -5.27 -1.70
N ARG A 134 15.96 -5.95 -2.76
CA ARG A 134 17.12 -6.86 -2.70
C ARG A 134 18.40 -6.14 -2.30
N ARG A 135 18.76 -5.05 -2.99
CA ARG A 135 19.98 -4.28 -2.68
C ARG A 135 19.99 -3.71 -1.26
N PRO A 136 18.90 -3.08 -0.76
CA PRO A 136 18.83 -2.68 0.65
C PRO A 136 19.08 -3.81 1.64
N LEU A 137 18.49 -4.99 1.42
CA LEU A 137 18.67 -6.17 2.28
C LEU A 137 20.09 -6.72 2.23
N GLU A 138 20.71 -6.79 1.04
CA GLU A 138 22.10 -7.19 0.86
C GLU A 138 23.07 -6.27 1.62
N LYS A 139 22.83 -4.95 1.61
CA LYS A 139 23.65 -3.98 2.36
C LYS A 139 23.64 -4.22 3.86
N VAL A 140 22.50 -4.66 4.41
CA VAL A 140 22.36 -5.00 5.84
C VAL A 140 22.65 -6.47 6.12
N LYS A 141 23.09 -7.24 5.11
CA LYS A 141 23.38 -8.68 5.20
C LYS A 141 22.21 -9.49 5.77
N ALA A 142 20.98 -9.13 5.38
CA ALA A 142 19.76 -9.81 5.80
C ALA A 142 19.04 -10.48 4.63
N SER A 143 18.26 -11.51 4.93
CA SER A 143 17.33 -12.20 4.06
C SER A 143 15.89 -11.83 4.40
N PRO A 144 14.95 -11.80 3.42
CA PRO A 144 13.51 -11.62 3.70
C PRO A 144 12.92 -12.65 4.66
N TYR A 145 13.58 -13.80 4.83
CA TYR A 145 13.13 -14.91 5.66
C TYR A 145 13.90 -15.04 6.99
N ASP A 146 14.83 -14.13 7.27
CA ASP A 146 15.45 -14.04 8.58
C ASP A 146 14.41 -13.61 9.64
N PRO A 147 14.64 -13.90 10.93
CA PRO A 147 13.81 -13.38 12.00
C PRO A 147 13.72 -11.85 11.94
N VAL A 148 12.51 -11.32 12.07
CA VAL A 148 12.29 -9.87 12.14
C VAL A 148 12.62 -9.39 13.55
N ASP A 149 13.45 -8.36 13.65
CA ASP A 149 13.79 -7.71 14.92
C ASP A 149 12.62 -6.83 15.40
N ILE A 150 11.70 -7.44 16.15
CA ILE A 150 10.53 -6.77 16.72
C ILE A 150 10.69 -6.76 18.24
N HIS A 151 10.79 -5.56 18.81
CA HIS A 151 10.69 -5.38 20.25
C HIS A 151 9.23 -5.39 20.68
N VAL A 152 8.81 -6.45 21.37
CA VAL A 152 7.48 -6.51 21.98
C VAL A 152 7.52 -5.68 23.26
N VAL A 153 6.77 -4.58 23.30
CA VAL A 153 6.54 -3.83 24.53
C VAL A 153 5.54 -4.63 25.37
N PRO A 154 5.84 -4.93 26.64
CA PRO A 154 4.99 -5.75 27.51
C PRO A 154 3.60 -5.14 27.77
#